data_AF-A0A7S2G0Y3-F1
#
_entry.id   AF-A0A7S2G0Y3-F1
#
_cell.length_a   1.000
_cell.length_b   1.000
_cell.length_c   1.000
_cell.angle_alpha   90.00
_cell.angle_beta   90.00
_cell.angle_gamma   90.00
#
_symmetry.space_group_name_H-M   'P 1'
#
loop_
_entity.id
_entity.type
_entity.pdbx_description
1 polymer ?
#
loop_
_entity_poly.entity_id
_entity_poly.type
_entity_poly.pdbx_seq_one_letter_code
_entity_poly.pdbx_strand_id
1 'polypeptide(L)'
;KKKRKYEQEQEHEAVTKRKKKKSKRERTPEPISKGHAASKETVGTESCGAARSKGSGGGGGLQKNRESWKSWQEGRDLRTGAFSAAESQRVVSKFHTFLEMKCVTLETIIEDGRKNRGFWLEFADFVGDRTIRSLYNHVLRHVQNHKTGAWTEDEWLSLKKLHEVHGPAWKQISSEIRRSAESCKCRWRKGSEGQYQRGKWSQDEEALLLLAVQEVAC
;
A
#
# COMPACT_ATOMS: atom_id res chain seq x y z
N LYS A 1 -18.28 -56.88 0.47
CA LYS A 1 -18.32 -55.82 -0.57
C LYS A 1 -17.88 -54.43 -0.06
N LYS A 2 -18.28 -53.97 1.14
CA LYS A 2 -17.89 -52.64 1.67
C LYS A 2 -16.41 -52.49 2.06
N LYS A 3 -15.76 -53.53 2.60
CA LYS A 3 -14.34 -53.50 3.03
C LYS A 3 -13.35 -53.31 1.86
N ARG A 4 -13.58 -53.99 0.73
CA ARG A 4 -12.79 -53.83 -0.50
C ARG A 4 -12.89 -52.43 -1.11
N LYS A 5 -14.02 -51.75 -0.98
CA LYS A 5 -14.19 -50.38 -1.49
C LYS A 5 -13.38 -49.37 -0.66
N TYR A 6 -13.34 -49.56 0.66
CA TYR A 6 -12.53 -48.75 1.57
C TYR A 6 -11.03 -48.94 1.33
N GLU A 7 -10.57 -50.18 1.12
CA GLU A 7 -9.16 -50.47 0.81
C GLU A 7 -8.74 -49.85 -0.54
N GLN A 8 -9.60 -49.89 -1.56
CA GLN A 8 -9.35 -49.27 -2.87
C GLN A 8 -9.32 -47.72 -2.82
N GLU A 9 -10.15 -47.10 -1.99
CA GLU A 9 -10.15 -45.64 -1.79
C GLU A 9 -8.87 -45.17 -1.07
N GLN A 10 -8.39 -45.94 -0.09
CA GLN A 10 -7.15 -45.64 0.63
C GLN A 10 -5.90 -45.81 -0.26
N GLU A 11 -5.86 -46.82 -1.13
CA GLU A 11 -4.76 -46.99 -2.09
C GLU A 11 -4.71 -45.85 -3.12
N HIS A 12 -5.87 -45.42 -3.64
CA HIS A 12 -5.95 -44.31 -4.58
C HIS A 12 -5.49 -42.98 -3.94
N GLU A 13 -5.85 -42.74 -2.68
CA GLU A 13 -5.40 -41.56 -1.94
C GLU A 13 -3.89 -41.59 -1.63
N ALA A 14 -3.32 -42.76 -1.35
CA ALA A 14 -1.88 -42.92 -1.15
C ALA A 14 -1.07 -42.66 -2.44
N VAL A 15 -1.57 -43.12 -3.59
CA VAL A 15 -0.92 -42.93 -4.91
C VAL A 15 -0.93 -41.46 -5.33
N THR A 16 -2.05 -40.74 -5.10
CA THR A 16 -2.16 -39.32 -5.46
C THR A 16 -1.24 -38.43 -4.62
N LYS A 17 -1.06 -38.74 -3.32
CA LYS A 17 -0.12 -38.04 -2.43
C LYS A 17 1.34 -38.25 -2.86
N ARG A 18 1.71 -39.46 -3.31
CA ARG A 18 3.07 -39.76 -3.82
C ARG A 18 3.38 -39.01 -5.13
N LYS A 19 2.42 -38.91 -6.06
CA LYS A 19 2.59 -38.16 -7.32
C LYS A 19 2.78 -36.66 -7.10
N LYS A 20 2.03 -36.04 -6.17
CA LYS A 20 2.22 -34.62 -5.81
C LYS A 20 3.60 -34.34 -5.18
N LYS A 21 4.14 -35.27 -4.39
CA LYS A 21 5.47 -35.12 -3.77
C LYS A 21 6.61 -35.19 -4.79
N LYS A 22 6.46 -36.00 -5.86
CA LYS A 22 7.46 -36.11 -6.95
C LYS A 22 7.49 -34.84 -7.82
N SER A 23 6.34 -34.29 -8.18
CA SER A 23 6.21 -33.02 -8.94
C SER A 23 6.83 -31.80 -8.24
N LYS A 24 6.90 -31.80 -6.90
CA LYS A 24 7.51 -30.70 -6.13
C LYS A 24 9.04 -30.75 -6.11
N ARG A 25 9.65 -31.91 -6.39
CA ARG A 25 11.10 -32.13 -6.26
C ARG A 25 11.88 -31.87 -7.56
N GLU A 26 11.21 -31.85 -8.71
CA GLU A 26 11.83 -31.68 -10.04
C GLU A 26 11.91 -30.21 -10.53
N ARG A 27 11.55 -29.21 -9.70
CA ARG A 27 11.73 -27.79 -10.04
C ARG A 27 13.02 -27.24 -9.42
N THR A 28 14.13 -27.38 -10.13
CA THR A 28 15.36 -26.60 -9.93
C THR A 28 15.36 -25.39 -10.86
N PRO A 29 15.63 -24.16 -10.38
CA PRO A 29 15.85 -23.02 -11.26
C PRO A 29 17.31 -22.99 -11.75
N GLU A 30 17.50 -22.80 -13.06
CA GLU A 30 18.80 -22.61 -13.69
C GLU A 30 19.40 -21.21 -13.42
N PRO A 31 20.74 -21.08 -13.32
CA PRO A 31 21.41 -19.78 -13.23
C PRO A 31 21.75 -19.22 -14.62
N ILE A 32 21.28 -18.01 -14.91
CA ILE A 32 21.63 -17.21 -16.09
C ILE A 32 22.95 -16.47 -15.85
N SER A 33 23.81 -16.44 -16.87
CA SER A 33 25.16 -15.89 -16.86
C SER A 33 25.32 -14.63 -17.74
N LYS A 34 26.23 -13.72 -17.32
CA LYS A 34 26.97 -12.64 -18.06
C LYS A 34 26.12 -11.44 -18.56
N GLY A 35 26.58 -10.18 -18.63
CA GLY A 35 27.86 -9.49 -18.40
C GLY A 35 27.84 -8.09 -19.06
N HIS A 36 28.81 -7.22 -18.70
CA HIS A 36 29.20 -5.89 -19.27
C HIS A 36 28.41 -4.65 -18.83
N ALA A 37 28.94 -3.42 -18.75
CA ALA A 37 30.28 -2.83 -18.58
C ALA A 37 30.03 -1.31 -18.61
N ALA A 38 30.55 -0.52 -17.66
CA ALA A 38 30.82 0.91 -17.88
C ALA A 38 31.64 1.50 -16.72
N SER A 39 32.83 1.94 -17.08
CA SER A 39 33.77 2.79 -16.36
C SER A 39 33.18 4.18 -16.10
N LYS A 40 33.59 4.82 -14.99
CA LYS A 40 34.25 6.15 -14.98
C LYS A 40 34.60 6.61 -13.56
N GLU A 41 35.89 6.86 -13.39
CA GLU A 41 36.51 8.03 -12.76
C GLU A 41 36.26 8.33 -11.27
N THR A 42 37.30 8.03 -10.50
CA THR A 42 37.60 8.56 -9.17
C THR A 42 38.26 9.93 -9.30
N VAL A 43 37.69 10.97 -8.71
CA VAL A 43 38.42 12.19 -8.33
C VAL A 43 37.84 12.78 -7.05
N GLY A 44 38.70 13.02 -6.05
CA GLY A 44 38.62 14.18 -5.18
C GLY A 44 37.73 14.13 -3.94
N THR A 45 38.28 13.61 -2.85
CA THR A 45 37.98 13.97 -1.45
C THR A 45 38.23 15.46 -1.15
N GLU A 46 37.60 15.93 -0.05
CA GLU A 46 37.78 17.19 0.72
C GLU A 46 36.67 18.24 0.51
N SER A 47 36.16 18.96 1.49
CA SER A 47 36.23 18.96 2.95
C SER A 47 35.11 19.87 3.45
N CYS A 48 34.75 19.67 4.71
CA CYS A 48 33.71 20.33 5.48
C CYS A 48 34.05 21.81 5.74
N GLY A 49 33.07 22.70 5.60
CA GLY A 49 33.20 24.11 5.98
C GLY A 49 31.89 24.68 6.49
N ALA A 50 31.69 24.61 7.81
CA ALA A 50 30.56 25.20 8.50
C ALA A 50 30.67 26.74 8.54
N ALA A 51 29.60 27.45 8.20
CA ALA A 51 29.42 28.84 8.59
C ALA A 51 27.94 29.09 8.94
N ARG A 52 27.65 29.06 10.24
CA ARG A 52 26.43 29.61 10.83
C ARG A 52 26.48 31.14 10.71
N SER A 53 25.45 31.75 10.16
CA SER A 53 25.15 33.16 10.41
C SER A 53 23.72 33.32 10.88
N LYS A 54 23.56 33.90 12.07
CA LYS A 54 22.27 34.25 12.69
C LYS A 54 21.80 35.58 12.09
N GLY A 55 20.69 35.56 11.39
CA GLY A 55 19.94 36.75 10.97
C GLY A 55 18.60 36.80 11.68
N SER A 56 18.40 37.82 12.50
CA SER A 56 17.18 38.13 13.25
C SER A 56 16.26 39.01 12.40
N GLY A 57 14.95 38.80 12.51
CA GLY A 57 13.95 39.85 12.25
C GLY A 57 12.99 39.59 11.10
N GLY A 58 11.69 39.67 11.40
CA GLY A 58 10.64 39.87 10.39
C GLY A 58 9.46 38.92 10.51
N GLY A 59 8.63 39.09 11.53
CA GLY A 59 7.30 38.50 11.60
C GLY A 59 6.42 39.00 10.46
N GLY A 60 6.43 38.31 9.33
CA GLY A 60 5.38 38.36 8.33
C GLY A 60 4.63 37.04 8.39
N GLY A 61 3.53 37.01 9.15
CA GLY A 61 2.62 35.88 9.14
C GLY A 61 2.10 35.70 7.72
N LEU A 62 2.68 34.75 6.97
CA LEU A 62 2.17 34.31 5.69
C LEU A 62 0.72 33.91 5.92
N GLN A 63 -0.21 34.74 5.46
CA GLN A 63 -1.64 34.44 5.48
C GLN A 63 -1.80 33.08 4.83
N LYS A 64 -2.07 32.06 5.65
CA LYS A 64 -2.45 30.74 5.16
C LYS A 64 -3.84 30.91 4.56
N ASN A 65 -3.88 31.33 3.30
CA ASN A 65 -5.06 31.18 2.50
C ASN A 65 -5.38 29.69 2.48
N ARG A 66 -6.40 29.32 3.25
CA ARG A 66 -6.83 27.93 3.46
C ARG A 66 -7.70 27.53 2.29
N GLU A 67 -7.25 27.83 1.07
CA GLU A 67 -7.94 27.46 -0.15
C GLU A 67 -8.18 25.95 -0.11
N SER A 68 -9.46 25.62 -0.02
CA SER A 68 -9.91 24.25 0.01
C SER A 68 -9.55 23.65 -1.33
N TRP A 69 -8.99 22.45 -1.36
CA TRP A 69 -8.70 21.75 -2.61
C TRP A 69 -9.94 21.58 -3.51
N LYS A 70 -11.14 21.75 -2.92
CA LYS A 70 -12.41 21.85 -3.64
C LYS A 70 -12.51 23.09 -4.52
N SER A 71 -12.11 24.27 -4.03
CA SER A 71 -12.11 25.50 -4.85
C SER A 71 -11.06 25.44 -5.96
N TRP A 72 -9.93 24.76 -5.73
CA TRP A 72 -8.99 24.47 -6.83
C TRP A 72 -9.65 23.58 -7.91
N GLN A 73 -10.57 22.68 -7.57
CA GLN A 73 -11.19 21.79 -8.56
C GLN A 73 -12.31 22.46 -9.37
N GLU A 74 -12.87 23.56 -8.86
CA GLU A 74 -13.97 24.26 -9.53
C GLU A 74 -13.51 24.84 -10.87
N GLY A 75 -14.28 24.55 -11.93
CA GLY A 75 -14.02 25.08 -13.28
C GLY A 75 -12.94 24.35 -14.09
N ARG A 76 -12.34 23.26 -13.60
CA ARG A 76 -11.39 22.43 -14.35
C ARG A 76 -12.02 21.14 -14.87
N ASP A 77 -11.69 20.77 -16.11
CA ASP A 77 -12.04 19.47 -16.70
C ASP A 77 -11.04 18.39 -16.23
N LEU A 78 -11.27 17.86 -15.01
CA LEU A 78 -10.40 16.88 -14.38
C LEU A 78 -10.88 15.46 -14.67
N ARG A 79 -10.00 14.62 -15.20
CA ARG A 79 -10.36 13.22 -15.48
C ARG A 79 -10.62 12.47 -14.17
N THR A 80 -11.66 11.66 -14.13
CA THR A 80 -11.96 10.73 -13.01
C THR A 80 -11.79 9.26 -13.43
N GLY A 81 -11.80 8.34 -12.47
CA GLY A 81 -11.70 6.91 -12.76
C GLY A 81 -10.27 6.34 -12.70
N ALA A 82 -10.10 5.16 -13.29
CA ALA A 82 -8.84 4.42 -13.23
C ALA A 82 -7.71 5.12 -14.02
N PHE A 83 -6.47 4.92 -13.57
CA PHE A 83 -5.29 5.35 -14.30
C PHE A 83 -4.94 4.31 -15.35
N SER A 84 -4.71 4.74 -16.59
CA SER A 84 -4.12 3.85 -17.60
C SER A 84 -2.67 3.54 -17.25
N ALA A 85 -2.10 2.44 -17.77
CA ALA A 85 -0.70 2.10 -17.51
C ALA A 85 0.27 3.20 -17.97
N ALA A 86 0.04 3.76 -19.17
CA ALA A 86 0.84 4.85 -19.71
C ALA A 86 0.70 6.14 -18.89
N GLU A 87 -0.51 6.44 -18.42
CA GLU A 87 -0.74 7.58 -17.53
C GLU A 87 -0.05 7.39 -16.18
N SER A 88 -0.12 6.19 -15.61
CA SER A 88 0.50 5.87 -14.33
C SER A 88 2.01 6.09 -14.40
N GLN A 89 2.64 5.59 -15.45
CA GLN A 89 4.07 5.80 -15.69
C GLN A 89 4.40 7.28 -15.84
N ARG A 90 3.63 8.05 -16.61
CA ARG A 90 3.83 9.50 -16.76
C ARG A 90 3.72 10.25 -15.44
N VAL A 91 2.71 9.94 -14.63
CA VAL A 91 2.50 10.59 -13.33
C VAL A 91 3.65 10.29 -12.37
N VAL A 92 4.10 9.04 -12.31
CA VAL A 92 5.22 8.62 -11.46
C VAL A 92 6.53 9.27 -11.92
N SER A 93 6.83 9.27 -13.23
CA SER A 93 8.02 9.93 -13.77
C SER A 93 8.01 11.44 -13.49
N LYS A 94 6.88 12.13 -13.76
CA LYS A 94 6.72 13.55 -13.42
C LYS A 94 6.90 13.80 -11.93
N PHE A 95 6.42 12.90 -11.08
CA PHE A 95 6.58 13.02 -9.64
C PHE A 95 8.04 12.97 -9.22
N HIS A 96 8.83 12.03 -9.75
CA HIS A 96 10.27 11.98 -9.47
C HIS A 96 11.01 13.25 -9.90
N THR A 97 10.75 13.74 -11.12
CA THR A 97 11.30 15.02 -11.58
C THR A 97 10.88 16.17 -10.66
N PHE A 98 9.63 16.17 -10.19
CA PHE A 98 9.13 17.22 -9.29
C PHE A 98 9.80 17.16 -7.90
N LEU A 99 10.11 15.97 -7.38
CA LEU A 99 10.90 15.81 -6.15
C LEU A 99 12.31 16.39 -6.30
N GLU A 100 12.96 16.11 -7.42
CA GLU A 100 14.30 16.63 -7.74
C GLU A 100 14.29 18.16 -7.86
N MET A 101 13.32 18.73 -8.59
CA MET A 101 13.19 20.19 -8.74
C MET A 101 12.96 20.92 -7.42
N LYS A 102 12.23 20.28 -6.49
CA LYS A 102 11.92 20.86 -5.18
C LYS A 102 12.94 20.50 -4.11
N CYS A 103 13.95 19.67 -4.42
CA CYS A 103 14.96 19.18 -3.49
C CYS A 103 14.36 18.54 -2.21
N VAL A 104 13.27 17.78 -2.35
CA VAL A 104 12.58 17.13 -1.23
C VAL A 104 12.53 15.62 -1.41
N THR A 105 12.61 14.87 -0.31
CA THR A 105 12.50 13.41 -0.34
C THR A 105 11.06 12.96 -0.12
N LEU A 106 10.71 11.79 -0.63
CA LEU A 106 9.39 11.20 -0.44
C LEU A 106 9.00 11.08 1.05
N GLU A 107 9.95 10.71 1.90
CA GLU A 107 9.75 10.50 3.34
C GLU A 107 9.25 11.78 4.01
N THR A 108 9.91 12.91 3.74
CA THR A 108 9.51 14.23 4.27
C THR A 108 8.09 14.62 3.83
N ILE A 109 7.67 14.24 2.62
CA ILE A 109 6.34 14.55 2.12
C ILE A 109 5.25 13.75 2.84
N ILE A 110 5.53 12.48 3.14
CA ILE A 110 4.59 11.55 3.79
C ILE A 110 4.38 11.92 5.26
N GLU A 111 5.46 12.20 5.99
CA GLU A 111 5.41 12.53 7.41
C GLU A 111 4.57 13.79 7.67
N ASP A 112 4.78 14.82 6.85
CA ASP A 112 4.13 16.12 7.00
C ASP A 112 2.82 16.27 6.20
N GLY A 113 2.15 15.16 5.85
CA GLY A 113 1.06 15.11 4.86
C GLY A 113 -0.07 16.16 4.95
N ARG A 114 -0.36 16.76 6.12
CA ARG A 114 -1.33 17.89 6.23
C ARG A 114 -0.73 19.28 5.97
N LYS A 115 0.58 19.43 6.15
CA LYS A 115 1.36 20.66 5.92
C LYS A 115 1.82 20.76 4.47
N ASN A 116 2.04 19.63 3.80
CA ASN A 116 2.49 19.58 2.40
C ASN A 116 1.34 19.81 1.40
N ARG A 117 0.32 20.59 1.78
CA ARG A 117 -0.82 20.84 0.89
C ARG A 117 -0.44 21.63 -0.36
N GLY A 118 0.42 22.64 -0.19
CA GLY A 118 0.93 23.45 -1.31
C GLY A 118 1.71 22.60 -2.30
N PHE A 119 2.55 21.69 -1.81
CA PHE A 119 3.29 20.74 -2.65
C PHE A 119 2.39 19.95 -3.59
N TRP A 120 1.27 19.40 -3.08
CA TRP A 120 0.35 18.61 -3.91
C TRP A 120 -0.50 19.48 -4.85
N LEU A 121 -0.77 20.75 -4.50
CA LEU A 121 -1.43 21.71 -5.40
C LEU A 121 -0.53 22.02 -6.59
N GLU A 122 0.72 22.40 -6.32
CA GLU A 122 1.71 22.68 -7.36
C GLU A 122 2.01 21.45 -8.23
N PHE A 123 2.07 20.26 -7.62
CA PHE A 123 2.21 19.02 -8.38
C PHE A 123 0.99 18.73 -9.27
N ALA A 124 -0.22 19.01 -8.79
CA ALA A 124 -1.43 18.84 -9.58
C ALA A 124 -1.49 19.82 -10.76
N ASP A 125 -1.03 21.05 -10.59
CA ASP A 125 -0.87 22.01 -11.69
C ASP A 125 0.20 21.55 -12.69
N PHE A 126 1.30 20.93 -12.22
CA PHE A 126 2.34 20.35 -13.07
C PHE A 126 1.85 19.12 -13.89
N VAL A 127 0.89 18.36 -13.37
CA VAL A 127 0.29 17.22 -14.07
C VAL A 127 -0.88 17.63 -14.97
N GLY A 128 -1.74 18.55 -14.51
CA GLY A 128 -2.85 19.18 -15.25
C GLY A 128 -4.15 18.38 -15.35
N ASP A 129 -4.08 17.04 -15.36
CA ASP A 129 -5.20 16.23 -15.87
C ASP A 129 -6.10 15.57 -14.81
N ARG A 130 -5.76 15.66 -13.51
CA ARG A 130 -6.38 14.85 -12.44
C ARG A 130 -6.59 15.63 -11.15
N THR A 131 -7.56 15.19 -10.35
CA THR A 131 -7.77 15.72 -9.00
C THR A 131 -6.58 15.41 -8.10
N ILE A 132 -6.27 16.35 -7.21
CA ILE A 132 -5.15 16.25 -6.27
C ILE A 132 -5.26 14.99 -5.40
N ARG A 133 -6.49 14.65 -4.96
CA ARG A 133 -6.71 13.44 -4.16
C ARG A 133 -6.43 12.15 -4.93
N SER A 134 -6.76 12.13 -6.22
CA SER A 134 -6.47 11.00 -7.11
C SER A 134 -4.96 10.84 -7.28
N LEU A 135 -4.26 11.93 -7.61
CA LEU A 135 -2.80 11.95 -7.76
C LEU A 135 -2.08 11.53 -6.48
N TYR A 136 -2.45 12.11 -5.34
CA TYR A 136 -1.90 11.75 -4.04
C TYR A 136 -1.99 10.24 -3.78
N ASN A 137 -3.19 9.67 -3.90
CA ASN A 137 -3.38 8.25 -3.62
C ASN A 137 -2.64 7.36 -4.63
N HIS A 138 -2.63 7.75 -5.90
CA HIS A 138 -2.00 6.99 -6.97
C HIS A 138 -0.47 6.95 -6.80
N VAL A 139 0.15 8.12 -6.63
CA VAL A 139 1.59 8.26 -6.40
C VAL A 139 2.01 7.50 -5.16
N LEU A 140 1.32 7.66 -4.02
CA LEU A 140 1.71 6.94 -2.81
C LEU A 140 1.65 5.42 -2.97
N ARG A 141 0.71 4.87 -3.74
CA ARG A 141 0.65 3.42 -3.99
C ARG A 141 1.79 2.91 -4.87
N HIS A 142 2.35 3.75 -5.74
CA HIS A 142 3.39 3.36 -6.69
C HIS A 142 4.80 3.64 -6.17
N VAL A 143 4.98 4.71 -5.41
CA VAL A 143 6.28 5.09 -4.87
C VAL A 143 6.53 4.44 -3.50
N GLN A 144 5.50 4.27 -2.67
CA GLN A 144 5.65 3.47 -1.45
C GLN A 144 5.62 2.00 -1.85
N ASN A 145 6.79 1.34 -1.85
CA ASN A 145 6.98 -0.06 -2.22
C ASN A 145 6.42 -1.03 -1.17
N HIS A 146 5.12 -0.91 -0.87
CA HIS A 146 4.43 -1.78 0.07
C HIS A 146 4.17 -3.15 -0.56
N LYS A 147 4.36 -4.21 0.22
CA LYS A 147 4.06 -5.57 -0.25
C LYS A 147 2.56 -5.75 -0.47
N THR A 148 2.18 -6.07 -1.69
CA THR A 148 0.80 -6.42 -2.06
C THR A 148 0.62 -7.94 -2.11
N GLY A 149 -0.63 -8.41 -2.13
CA GLY A 149 -0.96 -9.83 -2.28
C GLY A 149 -1.35 -10.56 -0.99
N ALA A 150 -1.24 -11.89 -1.02
CA ALA A 150 -1.70 -12.77 0.06
C ALA A 150 -0.88 -12.57 1.35
N TRP A 151 -1.56 -12.69 2.49
CA TRP A 151 -0.93 -12.66 3.81
C TRP A 151 -0.32 -14.03 4.12
N THR A 152 0.95 -14.04 4.48
CA THR A 152 1.58 -15.23 5.06
C THR A 152 1.23 -15.34 6.54
N GLU A 153 1.37 -16.54 7.10
CA GLU A 153 1.11 -16.77 8.52
C GLU A 153 2.08 -15.97 9.39
N ASP A 154 3.36 -15.88 9.00
CA ASP A 154 4.38 -15.11 9.72
C ASP A 154 4.05 -13.61 9.78
N GLU A 155 3.53 -13.04 8.68
CA GLU A 155 3.08 -11.64 8.64
C GLU A 155 1.88 -11.42 9.54
N TRP A 156 0.99 -12.41 9.61
CA TRP A 156 -0.19 -12.36 10.48
C TRP A 156 0.20 -12.46 11.96
N LEU A 157 1.13 -13.34 12.32
CA LEU A 157 1.68 -13.43 13.67
C LEU A 157 2.40 -12.15 14.08
N SER A 158 3.20 -11.57 13.17
CA SER A 158 3.85 -10.28 13.38
C SER A 158 2.83 -9.17 13.60
N LEU A 159 1.75 -9.14 12.82
CA LEU A 159 0.65 -8.19 12.98
C LEU A 159 -0.01 -8.31 14.36
N LYS A 160 -0.25 -9.52 14.85
CA LYS A 160 -0.78 -9.76 16.21
C LYS A 160 0.15 -9.20 17.29
N LYS A 161 1.42 -9.58 17.24
CA LYS A 161 2.42 -9.13 18.22
C LYS A 161 2.53 -7.60 18.25
N LEU A 162 2.56 -6.95 17.09
CA LEU A 162 2.65 -5.50 17.02
C LEU A 162 1.37 -4.80 17.49
N HIS A 163 0.22 -5.39 17.24
CA HIS A 163 -1.05 -4.88 17.76
C HIS A 163 -1.16 -5.05 19.28
N GLU A 164 -0.60 -6.11 19.87
CA GLU A 164 -0.53 -6.27 21.33
C GLU A 164 0.33 -5.19 21.99
N VAL A 165 1.43 -4.80 21.34
CA VAL A 165 2.36 -3.77 21.88
C VAL A 165 1.85 -2.35 21.65
N HIS A 166 1.37 -2.04 20.44
CA HIS A 166 1.05 -0.66 20.02
C HIS A 166 -0.45 -0.37 19.92
N GLY A 167 -1.31 -1.38 20.10
CA GLY A 167 -2.76 -1.24 19.91
C GLY A 167 -3.13 -0.92 18.45
N PRO A 168 -4.17 -0.09 18.21
CA PRO A 168 -4.66 0.23 16.87
C PRO A 168 -3.81 1.30 16.14
N ALA A 169 -2.50 1.35 16.41
CA ALA A 169 -1.56 2.29 15.78
C ALA A 169 -1.13 1.83 14.38
N TRP A 170 -2.09 1.71 13.46
CA TRP A 170 -1.88 1.08 12.14
C TRP A 170 -0.74 1.67 11.32
N LYS A 171 -0.46 2.98 11.42
CA LYS A 171 0.65 3.61 10.68
C LYS A 171 2.01 3.07 11.13
N GLN A 172 2.22 2.95 12.43
CA GLN A 172 3.46 2.42 13.00
C GLN A 172 3.61 0.93 12.69
N ILE A 173 2.53 0.17 12.86
CA ILE A 173 2.49 -1.26 12.51
C ILE A 173 2.79 -1.46 11.02
N SER A 174 2.27 -0.58 10.16
CA SER A 174 2.46 -0.66 8.70
C SER A 174 3.90 -0.45 8.26
N SER A 175 4.63 0.46 8.91
CA SER A 175 6.05 0.68 8.63
C SER A 175 6.91 -0.54 8.97
N GLU A 176 6.56 -1.27 10.02
CA GLU A 176 7.30 -2.44 10.47
C GLU A 176 7.03 -3.68 9.59
N ILE A 177 5.76 -3.92 9.22
CA ILE A 177 5.36 -5.08 8.37
C ILE A 177 5.61 -4.83 6.87
N ARG A 178 5.97 -3.59 6.48
CA ARG A 178 6.15 -3.16 5.08
C ARG A 178 4.91 -3.41 4.21
N ARG A 179 3.73 -3.22 4.82
CA ARG A 179 2.43 -3.25 4.15
C ARG A 179 1.67 -1.97 4.42
N SER A 180 0.67 -1.65 3.61
CA SER A 180 -0.13 -0.45 3.83
C SER A 180 -0.96 -0.56 5.12
N ALA A 181 -1.12 0.57 5.82
CA ALA A 181 -1.89 0.63 7.07
C ALA A 181 -3.35 0.15 6.89
N GLU A 182 -3.96 0.45 5.74
CA GLU A 182 -5.31 -0.01 5.43
C GLU A 182 -5.37 -1.53 5.22
N SER A 183 -4.34 -2.13 4.62
CA SER A 183 -4.23 -3.59 4.49
C SER A 183 -4.12 -4.25 5.87
N CYS A 184 -3.30 -3.70 6.77
CA CYS A 184 -3.18 -4.19 8.14
C CYS A 184 -4.51 -4.12 8.90
N LYS A 185 -5.20 -2.98 8.85
CA LYS A 185 -6.52 -2.79 9.47
C LYS A 185 -7.57 -3.75 8.93
N CYS A 186 -7.63 -3.93 7.61
CA CYS A 186 -8.56 -4.85 6.96
C CYS A 186 -8.26 -6.30 7.32
N ARG A 187 -6.98 -6.70 7.32
CA ARG A 187 -6.55 -8.04 7.73
C ARG A 187 -6.86 -8.30 9.19
N TRP A 188 -6.58 -7.34 10.07
CA TRP A 188 -6.90 -7.43 11.49
C TRP A 188 -8.39 -7.66 11.70
N ARG A 189 -9.24 -6.77 11.17
CA ARG A 189 -10.71 -6.88 11.29
C ARG A 189 -11.20 -8.27 10.89
N LYS A 190 -10.78 -8.75 9.72
CA LYS A 190 -11.10 -10.10 9.27
C LYS A 190 -10.57 -11.13 10.28
N GLY A 191 -9.30 -11.12 10.62
CA GLY A 191 -8.71 -12.14 11.49
C GLY A 191 -9.13 -12.09 12.96
N SER A 192 -9.65 -10.96 13.45
CA SER A 192 -10.11 -10.76 14.83
C SER A 192 -11.59 -11.00 15.02
N GLU A 193 -12.41 -10.70 14.00
CA GLU A 193 -13.84 -11.04 14.00
C GLU A 193 -13.96 -12.55 13.80
N GLY A 194 -14.28 -13.26 14.87
CA GLY A 194 -14.40 -14.72 14.88
C GLY A 194 -15.50 -15.23 13.93
N GLN A 195 -15.29 -16.47 13.48
CA GLN A 195 -16.26 -17.40 12.88
C GLN A 195 -17.43 -16.76 12.11
N TYR A 196 -17.15 -16.04 11.03
CA TYR A 196 -18.19 -15.80 10.02
C TYR A 196 -18.56 -17.14 9.37
N GLN A 197 -19.81 -17.54 9.54
CA GLN A 197 -20.41 -18.67 8.85
C GLN A 197 -20.36 -18.38 7.34
N ARG A 198 -19.76 -19.28 6.56
CA ARG A 198 -19.76 -19.20 5.10
C ARG A 198 -20.78 -20.20 4.58
N GLY A 199 -21.75 -19.73 3.80
CA GLY A 199 -22.77 -20.62 3.23
C GLY A 199 -24.07 -19.91 2.90
N LYS A 200 -25.11 -20.70 2.67
CA LYS A 200 -26.48 -20.19 2.60
C LYS A 200 -26.91 -19.76 4.00
N TRP A 201 -27.67 -18.66 4.05
CA TRP A 201 -28.26 -18.19 5.28
C TRP A 201 -29.27 -19.22 5.80
N SER A 202 -29.27 -19.43 7.10
CA SER A 202 -30.33 -20.17 7.77
C SER A 202 -31.57 -19.29 7.91
N GLN A 203 -32.74 -19.91 8.05
CA GLN A 203 -34.00 -19.18 8.24
C GLN A 203 -33.97 -18.28 9.48
N ASP A 204 -33.27 -18.71 10.54
CA ASP A 204 -33.11 -17.92 11.76
C ASP A 204 -32.25 -16.66 11.52
N GLU A 205 -31.17 -16.78 10.75
CA GLU A 205 -30.34 -15.63 10.35
C GLU A 205 -31.11 -14.67 9.44
N GLU A 206 -31.93 -15.18 8.52
CA GLU A 206 -32.80 -14.36 7.67
C GLU A 206 -33.84 -13.60 8.51
N ALA A 207 -34.47 -14.26 9.48
CA ALA A 207 -35.43 -13.62 10.39
C ALA A 207 -34.77 -12.52 11.25
N LEU A 208 -33.59 -12.79 11.80
CA LEU A 208 -32.81 -11.79 12.54
C LEU A 208 -32.43 -10.58 11.69
N LEU A 209 -32.06 -10.81 10.43
CA LEU A 209 -31.75 -9.72 9.50
C LEU A 209 -32.98 -8.85 9.22
N LEU A 210 -34.15 -9.47 8.97
CA LEU A 210 -35.39 -8.74 8.73
C LEU A 210 -35.76 -7.85 9.92
N LEU A 211 -35.63 -8.37 11.15
CA LEU A 211 -35.85 -7.59 12.37
C LEU A 211 -34.90 -6.39 12.46
N ALA A 212 -33.60 -6.60 12.27
CA ALA A 212 -32.60 -5.53 12.34
C ALA A 212 -32.82 -4.44 11.29
N VAL A 213 -33.22 -4.80 10.06
CA VAL A 213 -33.55 -3.82 9.00
C VAL A 213 -34.76 -2.98 9.40
N GLN A 214 -35.76 -3.59 10.04
CA GLN A 214 -36.97 -2.89 10.46
C GLN A 214 -36.72 -1.91 11.61
N GLU A 215 -35.81 -2.23 12.52
CA GLU A 215 -35.38 -1.32 13.60
C GLU A 215 -34.64 -0.08 13.07
N VAL A 216 -33.79 -0.24 12.04
CA VAL A 216 -33.03 0.89 11.45
C VAL A 216 -33.91 1.77 10.55
N ALA A 217 -35.02 1.22 10.04
CA ALA A 217 -35.96 1.94 9.19
C ALA A 217 -37.00 2.78 9.96
N CYS A 218 -37.11 2.60 11.28
CA CYS A 218 -37.96 3.41 12.17
C CYS A 218 -37.17 4.56 12.80
#